data_AF-A0A2D8BUW8-F1
#
_entry.id   AF-A0A2D8BUW8-F1
#
_cell.length_a   1.000
_cell.length_b   1.000
_cell.length_c   1.000
_cell.angle_alpha   90.00
_cell.angle_beta   90.00
_cell.angle_gamma   90.00
#
_symmetry.space_group_name_H-M   'P 1'
#
loop_
_entity.id
_entity.type
_entity.pdbx_description
1 polymer ?
#
loop_
_entity_poly.entity_id
_entity_poly.type
_entity_poly.pdbx_seq_one_letter_code
_entity_poly.pdbx_strand_id
1 'polypeptide(L)'
;MAPLTHDEKVAAFKAATRSLINWYGNELAEGVTDARLEELLKQALGIFGGSGGPDQISLAFQGAGLKIWASWETVNNVTDKPIFQGKATIKMAREVYDIPDPSNGQMRLL
;
A
#
# COMPACT_ATOMS: atom_id res chain seq x y z
N MET A 1 -2.03 -23.52 -2.01
CA MET A 1 -2.35 -22.47 -1.02
C MET A 1 -3.68 -21.82 -1.36
N ALA A 2 -4.46 -21.45 -0.35
CA ALA A 2 -5.64 -20.62 -0.57
C ALA A 2 -5.19 -19.18 -0.88
N PRO A 3 -5.80 -18.50 -1.86
CA PRO A 3 -5.51 -17.09 -2.11
C PRO A 3 -6.00 -16.23 -0.95
N LEU A 4 -5.27 -15.15 -0.63
CA LEU A 4 -5.74 -14.15 0.32
C LEU A 4 -7.08 -13.56 -0.15
N THR A 5 -8.02 -13.47 0.79
CA THR A 5 -9.26 -12.71 0.67
C THR A 5 -8.96 -11.22 0.48
N HIS A 6 -9.99 -10.45 0.09
CA HIS A 6 -9.83 -9.01 -0.05
C HIS A 6 -9.50 -8.34 1.30
N ASP A 7 -10.18 -8.73 2.37
CA ASP A 7 -9.98 -8.15 3.70
C ASP A 7 -8.57 -8.40 4.23
N GLU A 8 -8.01 -9.60 4.00
CA GLU A 8 -6.63 -9.92 4.36
C GLU A 8 -5.63 -9.08 3.54
N LYS A 9 -5.90 -8.82 2.26
CA LYS A 9 -5.07 -7.93 1.44
C LYS A 9 -5.12 -6.49 1.95
N VAL A 10 -6.30 -6.01 2.36
CA VAL A 10 -6.46 -4.68 2.98
C VAL A 10 -5.70 -4.61 4.30
N ALA A 11 -5.80 -5.62 5.15
CA ALA A 11 -5.07 -5.70 6.41
C ALA A 11 -3.55 -5.70 6.19
N ALA A 12 -3.05 -6.52 5.27
CA ALA A 12 -1.65 -6.56 4.88
C ALA A 12 -1.16 -5.23 4.31
N PHE A 13 -1.98 -4.57 3.49
CA PHE A 13 -1.68 -3.25 2.95
C PHE A 13 -1.52 -2.23 4.07
N LYS A 14 -2.50 -2.10 4.97
CA LYS A 14 -2.45 -1.19 6.12
C LYS A 14 -1.23 -1.43 7.00
N ALA A 15 -0.86 -2.70 7.21
CA ALA A 15 0.34 -3.05 7.97
C ALA A 15 1.62 -2.57 7.27
N ALA A 16 1.75 -2.80 5.96
CA ALA A 16 2.91 -2.36 5.17
C ALA A 16 3.03 -0.83 5.11
N THR A 17 1.90 -0.13 5.02
CA THR A 17 1.86 1.33 4.83
C THR A 17 1.57 2.10 6.13
N ARG A 18 1.73 1.50 7.32
CA ARG A 18 1.46 2.19 8.59
C ARG A 18 2.21 3.52 8.73
N SER A 19 3.48 3.56 8.28
CA SER A 19 4.31 4.77 8.31
C SER A 19 3.75 5.89 7.44
N LEU A 20 3.06 5.56 6.34
CA LEU A 20 2.46 6.56 5.44
C LEU A 20 1.49 7.46 6.20
N ILE A 21 0.59 6.86 6.99
CA ILE A 21 -0.40 7.60 7.77
C ILE A 21 0.25 8.35 8.92
N ASN A 22 1.21 7.71 9.61
CA ASN A 22 1.91 8.34 10.72
C ASN A 22 2.71 9.57 10.31
N TRP A 23 3.25 9.59 9.09
CA TRP A 23 4.11 10.68 8.62
C TRP A 23 3.36 11.72 7.79
N TYR A 24 2.37 11.32 7.00
CA TYR A 24 1.73 12.18 6.00
C TYR A 24 0.20 12.24 6.11
N GLY A 25 -0.40 11.76 7.20
CA GLY A 25 -1.86 11.67 7.34
C GLY A 25 -2.60 12.99 7.06
N ASN A 26 -2.06 14.13 7.50
CA ASN A 26 -2.67 15.44 7.23
C ASN A 26 -2.62 15.81 5.73
N GLU A 27 -1.47 15.62 5.08
CA GLU A 27 -1.28 15.88 3.64
C GLU A 27 -2.22 14.99 2.79
N LEU A 28 -2.36 13.72 3.18
CA LEU A 28 -3.27 12.79 2.51
C LEU A 28 -4.74 13.16 2.68
N ALA A 29 -5.13 13.68 3.84
CA ALA A 29 -6.51 14.12 4.10
C ALA A 29 -6.90 15.36 3.28
N GLU A 30 -5.94 16.24 2.97
CA GLU A 30 -6.14 17.38 2.06
C GLU A 30 -6.26 16.94 0.59
N GLY A 31 -5.77 15.74 0.27
CA GLY A 31 -5.77 15.18 -1.07
C GLY A 31 -4.46 15.43 -1.81
N VAL A 32 -3.98 14.39 -2.50
CA VAL A 32 -2.72 14.42 -3.25
C VAL A 32 -2.91 13.81 -4.63
N THR A 33 -2.08 14.21 -5.59
CA THR A 33 -2.04 13.60 -6.93
C THR A 33 -1.42 12.20 -6.86
N ASP A 34 -1.63 11.37 -7.88
CA ASP A 34 -1.02 10.04 -7.97
C ASP A 34 0.51 10.08 -7.94
N ALA A 35 1.12 11.06 -8.60
CA ALA A 35 2.58 11.23 -8.61
C ALA A 35 3.11 11.54 -7.21
N ARG A 36 2.41 12.41 -6.47
CA ARG A 36 2.79 12.72 -5.09
C ARG A 36 2.54 11.53 -4.17
N LEU A 37 1.41 10.84 -4.31
CA LEU A 37 1.11 9.63 -3.55
C LEU A 37 2.16 8.53 -3.78
N GLU A 38 2.65 8.39 -5.01
CA GLU A 38 3.76 7.49 -5.33
C GLU A 38 5.05 7.83 -4.56
N GLU A 39 5.43 9.11 -4.49
CA GLU A 39 6.60 9.56 -3.72
C GLU A 39 6.45 9.26 -2.23
N LEU A 40 5.29 9.57 -1.65
CA LEU A 40 5.01 9.33 -0.24
C LEU A 40 5.02 7.83 0.09
N LEU A 41 4.43 7.00 -0.77
CA LEU A 41 4.47 5.54 -0.63
C LEU A 41 5.91 5.00 -0.73
N LYS A 42 6.73 5.51 -1.66
CA LYS A 42 8.15 5.11 -1.76
C LYS A 42 8.90 5.39 -0.46
N GLN A 43 8.69 6.57 0.13
CA GLN A 43 9.32 6.96 1.38
C GLN A 43 8.82 6.09 2.55
N ALA A 44 7.50 5.90 2.66
CA ALA A 44 6.89 5.12 3.73
C ALA A 44 7.28 3.63 3.72
N LEU A 45 7.40 3.02 2.54
CA LEU A 45 7.80 1.61 2.39
C LEU A 45 9.33 1.42 2.53
N GLY A 46 10.12 2.48 2.31
CA GLY A 46 11.57 2.46 2.47
C GLY A 46 12.30 1.53 1.48
N ILE A 47 13.55 1.18 1.82
CA ILE A 47 14.38 0.30 0.99
C ILE A 47 13.82 -1.13 0.99
N PHE A 48 13.55 -1.66 2.18
CA PHE A 48 12.93 -2.96 2.39
C PHE A 48 12.42 -3.07 3.83
N GLY A 49 11.29 -3.74 4.02
CA GLY A 49 10.74 -4.04 5.33
C GLY A 49 9.79 -5.22 5.28
N GLY A 50 9.32 -5.63 6.45
CA GLY A 50 8.42 -6.78 6.58
C GLY A 50 8.03 -7.03 8.01
N SER A 51 7.09 -7.95 8.18
CA SER A 51 6.62 -8.41 9.48
C SER A 51 6.03 -9.81 9.34
N GLY A 52 5.89 -10.53 10.44
CA GLY A 52 5.25 -11.84 10.46
C GLY A 52 5.48 -12.53 11.78
N GLY A 53 4.85 -13.69 11.95
CA GLY A 53 4.96 -14.52 13.13
C GLY A 53 3.99 -15.70 13.06
N PRO A 54 3.98 -16.57 14.08
CA PRO A 54 2.98 -17.62 14.19
C PRO A 54 1.57 -17.02 14.12
N ASP A 55 0.69 -17.67 13.34
CA ASP A 55 -0.71 -17.27 13.15
C ASP A 55 -0.90 -15.83 12.62
N GLN A 56 0.13 -15.26 11.98
CA GLN A 56 0.09 -13.94 11.35
C GLN A 56 0.48 -14.03 9.88
N ILE A 57 -0.10 -13.16 9.06
CA ILE A 57 0.29 -13.00 7.66
C ILE A 57 1.78 -12.60 7.61
N SER A 58 2.57 -13.38 6.87
CA SER A 58 3.93 -13.01 6.50
C SER A 58 3.87 -11.89 5.47
N LEU A 59 4.63 -10.82 5.71
CA LEU A 59 4.61 -9.59 4.96
C LEU A 59 6.04 -9.20 4.59
N ALA A 60 6.23 -8.80 3.33
CA ALA A 60 7.42 -8.09 2.88
C ALA A 60 7.00 -6.91 2.01
N PHE A 61 7.80 -5.86 1.98
CA PHE A 61 7.52 -4.68 1.15
C PHE A 61 8.79 -3.90 0.82
N GLN A 62 8.72 -3.13 -0.26
CA GLN A 62 9.76 -2.17 -0.64
C GLN A 62 9.19 -1.00 -1.43
N GLY A 63 9.78 0.18 -1.26
CA GLY A 63 9.44 1.38 -2.03
C GLY A 63 9.80 1.26 -3.51
N ALA A 64 10.87 0.53 -3.84
CA ALA A 64 11.27 0.29 -5.23
C ALA A 64 10.18 -0.49 -5.99
N GLY A 65 9.52 0.18 -6.94
CA GLY A 65 8.38 -0.38 -7.67
C GLY A 65 7.11 -0.53 -6.84
N LEU A 66 7.05 0.06 -5.64
CA LEU A 66 5.91 0.02 -4.72
C LEU A 66 5.38 -1.40 -4.47
N LYS A 67 6.25 -2.33 -4.09
CA LYS A 67 5.90 -3.75 -4.00
C LYS A 67 5.51 -4.13 -2.58
N ILE A 68 4.41 -4.89 -2.46
CA ILE A 68 3.97 -5.53 -1.22
C ILE A 68 3.69 -6.99 -1.52
N TRP A 69 4.25 -7.88 -0.71
CA TRP A 69 4.00 -9.31 -0.71
C TRP A 69 3.32 -9.69 0.60
N ALA A 70 2.35 -10.58 0.53
CA ALA A 70 1.70 -11.10 1.72
C ALA A 70 1.26 -12.55 1.48
N SER A 71 1.39 -13.39 2.51
CA SER A 71 1.00 -14.79 2.46
C SER A 71 0.74 -15.34 3.86
N TRP A 72 -0.10 -16.37 3.98
CA TRP A 72 -0.23 -17.14 5.22
C TRP A 72 0.98 -18.03 5.53
N GLU A 73 1.84 -18.26 4.53
CA GLU A 73 3.16 -18.87 4.71
C GLU A 73 4.25 -17.81 4.62
N THR A 74 5.49 -18.16 4.96
CA THR A 74 6.65 -17.26 4.83
C THR A 74 6.80 -16.78 3.39
N VAL A 75 6.73 -15.46 3.20
CA VAL A 75 6.96 -14.80 1.91
C VAL A 75 8.43 -14.98 1.49
N ASN A 76 8.65 -15.39 0.25
CA ASN A 76 9.93 -15.31 -0.43
C ASN A 76 9.88 -14.23 -1.51
N ASN A 77 10.31 -13.01 -1.19
CA ASN A 77 10.26 -11.86 -2.09
C ASN A 77 11.17 -11.95 -3.33
N VAL A 78 11.98 -13.01 -3.46
CA VAL A 78 12.81 -13.30 -4.63
C VAL A 78 12.02 -14.10 -5.67
N THR A 79 11.22 -15.07 -5.23
CA THR A 79 10.48 -15.98 -6.12
C THR A 79 9.00 -15.63 -6.23
N ASP A 80 8.43 -15.07 -5.17
CA ASP A 80 7.00 -14.79 -5.08
C ASP A 80 6.64 -13.51 -5.82
N LYS A 81 5.44 -13.50 -6.39
CA LYS A 81 4.88 -12.30 -7.01
C LYS A 81 4.27 -11.41 -5.92
N PRO A 82 4.50 -10.08 -5.98
CA PRO A 82 3.85 -9.18 -5.05
C PRO A 82 2.33 -9.18 -5.27
N ILE A 83 1.57 -9.02 -4.19
CA ILE A 83 0.11 -8.87 -4.24
C ILE A 83 -0.29 -7.46 -4.70
N PHE A 84 0.59 -6.47 -4.50
CA PHE A 84 0.47 -5.11 -5.01
C PHE A 84 1.79 -4.61 -5.58
N GLN A 85 1.72 -3.93 -6.72
CA GLN A 85 2.89 -3.33 -7.38
C GLN A 85 2.50 -2.06 -8.16
N GLY A 86 3.36 -1.04 -8.10
CA GLY A 86 3.23 0.19 -8.88
C GLY A 86 1.85 0.84 -8.75
N LYS A 87 1.16 1.04 -9.87
CA LYS A 87 -0.17 1.66 -9.92
C LYS A 87 -1.22 0.92 -9.09
N ALA A 88 -1.12 -0.40 -8.93
CA ALA A 88 -2.04 -1.16 -8.10
C ALA A 88 -1.89 -0.78 -6.61
N THR A 89 -0.67 -0.48 -6.16
CA THR A 89 -0.38 -0.02 -4.80
C THR A 89 -0.94 1.39 -4.58
N ILE A 90 -0.80 2.28 -5.56
CA ILE A 90 -1.38 3.64 -5.52
C ILE A 90 -2.91 3.57 -5.44
N LYS A 91 -3.53 2.76 -6.30
CA LYS A 91 -4.99 2.56 -6.31
C LYS A 91 -5.48 2.02 -4.97
N MET A 92 -4.80 1.02 -4.42
CA MET A 92 -5.15 0.43 -3.11
C MET A 92 -4.97 1.45 -1.98
N ALA A 93 -3.95 2.32 -2.02
CA ALA A 93 -3.81 3.40 -1.03
C ALA A 93 -5.01 4.35 -1.06
N ARG A 94 -5.47 4.77 -2.25
CA ARG A 94 -6.66 5.61 -2.37
C ARG A 94 -7.91 4.92 -1.83
N GLU A 95 -8.09 3.66 -2.17
CA GLU A 95 -9.23 2.85 -1.71
C GLU A 95 -9.25 2.68 -0.20
N VAL A 96 -8.12 2.33 0.40
CA VAL A 96 -8.00 2.00 1.82
C VAL A 96 -8.07 3.22 2.73
N TYR A 97 -7.59 4.37 2.26
CA TYR A 97 -7.45 5.59 3.04
C TYR A 97 -8.35 6.74 2.58
N ASP A 98 -9.21 6.50 1.59
CA ASP A 98 -10.15 7.48 1.01
C ASP A 98 -9.46 8.79 0.60
N ILE A 99 -8.30 8.67 -0.07
CA ILE A 99 -7.44 9.82 -0.40
C ILE A 99 -8.03 10.57 -1.61
N PRO A 100 -8.43 11.85 -1.48
CA PRO A 100 -8.94 12.63 -2.60
C PRO A 100 -7.88 12.83 -3.69
N ASP A 101 -8.30 12.81 -4.96
CA ASP A 101 -7.44 13.19 -6.08
C ASP A 101 -7.82 14.59 -6.58
N PRO A 102 -7.03 15.63 -6.28
CA PRO A 102 -7.31 16.98 -6.75
C PRO A 102 -7.15 17.14 -8.27
N SER A 103 -6.49 16.19 -8.95
CA SER A 103 -6.40 16.17 -10.42
C SER A 103 -7.66 15.60 -11.06
N ASN A 104 -8.44 14.82 -10.31
CA ASN A 104 -9.70 14.29 -10.75
C ASN A 104 -10.77 15.37 -10.56
N GLY A 105 -10.69 16.39 -11.41
CA GLY A 105 -11.64 17.48 -11.51
C GLY A 105 -12.99 16.99 -12.05
N GLN A 106 -13.67 16.11 -11.32
CA GLN A 106 -15.11 15.99 -11.48
C GLN A 106 -15.67 17.40 -11.22
N MET A 107 -16.11 18.01 -12.31
CA MET A 107 -16.75 19.32 -12.35
C MET A 107 -17.75 19.37 -11.20
N ARG A 108 -17.52 20.28 -10.24
CA ARG A 108 -18.63 20.81 -9.44
C ARG A 108 -19.60 21.39 -10.46
N LEU A 109 -20.63 20.62 -10.79
CA LEU A 109 -21.80 21.12 -11.49
C LEU A 109 -22.27 22.34 -10.67
N LEU A 110 -22.23 23.49 -11.34
CA LEU A 110 -22.76 24.77 -10.86
C LEU A 110 -24.24 24.61 -10.45
#